data_AF-A0A7Y0VTK7-F1
#
_entry.id   AF-A0A7Y0VTK7-F1
#
_cell.length_a   1.000
_cell.length_b   1.000
_cell.length_c   1.000
_cell.angle_alpha   90.00
_cell.angle_beta   90.00
_cell.angle_gamma   90.00
#
_symmetry.space_group_name_H-M   'P 1'
#
loop_
_entity.id
_entity.type
_entity.pdbx_description
1 polymer ?
#
loop_
_entity_poly.entity_id
_entity_poly.type
_entity_poly.pdbx_seq_one_letter_code
_entity_poly.pdbx_strand_id
1 'polypeptide(L)'
;MKTVRDPSLSLIALSGLDPVGQVMVEVPPIMENNAAKSAPALADWRIGFADGYLRNGVRETVEHSSGFLQALEVLKAAGAQVVPVEAQLPDAAYFTLESSNEIDKRTNEHRLDALVSDGQSPAFHLFCKTGYPGVCQIFSDGLQGTRVVLWFYGARWARDSLSVLVRVYQQAMQAHADMPVR
;
A
#
# COMPACT_ATOMS: atom_id res chain seq x y z
N MET A 1 23.06 24.13 -69.39
CA MET A 1 22.90 23.00 -68.44
C MET A 1 22.15 23.57 -67.24
N LYS A 2 20.83 23.33 -67.06
CA LYS A 2 20.21 22.26 -66.23
C LYS A 2 20.95 22.09 -64.89
N THR A 3 20.36 22.30 -63.71
CA THR A 3 19.09 21.75 -63.23
C THR A 3 18.48 22.58 -62.09
N VAL A 4 17.15 22.66 -62.12
CA VAL A 4 16.20 23.23 -61.16
C VAL A 4 15.82 22.14 -60.15
N ARG A 5 15.66 22.48 -58.86
CA ARG A 5 14.41 22.31 -58.06
C ARG A 5 14.65 22.56 -56.57
N ASP A 6 14.62 23.85 -56.25
CA ASP A 6 13.94 24.42 -55.08
C ASP A 6 12.43 24.15 -55.22
N PRO A 7 11.69 24.03 -54.11
CA PRO A 7 10.68 25.06 -53.89
C PRO A 7 10.57 25.50 -52.42
N SER A 8 11.21 26.62 -52.15
CA SER A 8 10.69 27.69 -51.29
C SER A 8 9.31 28.16 -51.75
N LEU A 9 8.51 28.63 -50.79
CA LEU A 9 7.40 29.58 -50.93
C LEU A 9 6.19 29.16 -51.79
N SER A 10 5.05 28.96 -51.13
CA SER A 10 3.77 29.47 -51.64
C SER A 10 2.94 30.00 -50.49
N LEU A 11 3.11 31.32 -50.31
CA LEU A 11 2.20 32.21 -49.60
C LEU A 11 0.86 32.20 -50.34
N ILE A 12 -0.22 31.85 -49.65
CA ILE A 12 -1.56 32.26 -50.07
C ILE A 12 -2.03 33.31 -49.08
N ALA A 13 -1.95 34.55 -49.52
CA ALA A 13 -2.73 35.64 -48.95
C ALA A 13 -4.16 35.52 -49.52
N LEU A 14 -5.14 35.34 -48.63
CA LEU A 14 -6.54 35.63 -48.93
C LEU A 14 -7.08 36.49 -47.79
N SER A 15 -6.94 37.80 -48.05
CA SER A 15 -7.78 38.92 -47.65
C SER A 15 -8.85 38.71 -46.56
N GLY A 16 -8.77 39.54 -45.53
CA GLY A 16 -9.95 40.23 -45.02
C GLY A 16 -10.33 39.90 -43.57
N LEU A 17 -10.45 40.99 -42.80
CA LEU A 17 -11.08 41.10 -41.47
C LEU A 17 -10.14 40.86 -40.30
N ASP A 18 -9.60 41.97 -39.81
CA ASP A 18 -9.35 42.20 -38.40
C ASP A 18 -10.71 42.25 -37.68
N PRO A 19 -10.96 41.36 -36.71
CA PRO A 19 -11.69 41.76 -35.53
C PRO A 19 -10.70 41.86 -34.39
N VAL A 20 -10.42 43.11 -34.03
CA VAL A 20 -9.96 43.52 -32.70
C VAL A 20 -10.76 42.74 -31.66
N GLY A 21 -10.12 41.75 -31.07
CA GLY A 21 -10.75 40.91 -30.05
C GLY A 21 -9.68 40.06 -29.40
N GLN A 22 -9.38 40.36 -28.14
CA GLN A 22 -8.56 39.52 -27.28
C GLN A 22 -9.12 38.09 -27.33
N VAL A 23 -8.37 37.14 -27.91
CA VAL A 23 -8.71 35.73 -27.80
C VAL A 23 -8.41 35.33 -26.36
N MET A 24 -9.42 35.47 -25.51
CA MET A 24 -9.51 34.75 -24.25
C MET A 24 -9.57 33.27 -24.62
N VAL A 25 -8.42 32.62 -24.74
CA VAL A 25 -8.37 31.16 -24.75
C VAL A 25 -8.80 30.76 -23.36
N GLU A 26 -10.06 30.39 -23.23
CA GLU A 26 -10.57 29.71 -22.05
C GLU A 26 -9.78 28.39 -21.97
N VAL A 27 -8.69 28.41 -21.21
CA VAL A 27 -8.03 27.19 -20.77
C VAL A 27 -9.13 26.40 -20.07
N PRO A 28 -9.44 25.16 -20.51
CA PRO A 28 -10.37 24.34 -19.77
C PRO A 28 -9.85 24.32 -18.33
N PRO A 29 -10.66 24.72 -17.33
CA PRO A 29 -10.20 24.64 -15.96
C PRO A 29 -9.70 23.23 -15.76
N ILE A 30 -8.45 23.09 -15.30
CA ILE A 30 -7.88 21.81 -14.92
C ILE A 30 -8.85 21.29 -13.87
N MET A 31 -9.71 20.37 -14.29
CA MET A 31 -10.71 19.79 -13.42
C MET A 31 -9.91 18.95 -12.43
N GLU A 32 -9.65 19.55 -11.26
CA GLU A 32 -9.23 18.84 -10.06
C GLU A 32 -10.09 17.59 -9.98
N ASN A 33 -9.45 16.43 -10.19
CA ASN A 33 -10.10 15.12 -10.22
C ASN A 33 -10.49 14.68 -8.80
N ASN A 34 -11.18 15.54 -8.05
CA ASN A 34 -11.67 15.30 -6.69
C ASN A 34 -13.14 14.87 -6.68
N ALA A 35 -13.74 14.58 -7.84
CA ALA A 35 -15.15 14.21 -7.98
C ALA A 35 -15.38 12.72 -8.33
N ALA A 36 -14.33 11.89 -8.38
CA ALA A 36 -14.54 10.46 -8.23
C ALA A 36 -14.72 10.21 -6.73
N LYS A 37 -15.88 9.68 -6.33
CA LYS A 37 -16.05 9.08 -5.02
C LYS A 37 -15.07 7.90 -4.98
N SER A 38 -13.82 8.16 -4.58
CA SER A 38 -12.72 7.20 -4.65
C SER A 38 -13.18 5.94 -3.95
N ALA A 39 -13.17 4.82 -4.66
CA ALA A 39 -13.34 3.53 -4.02
C ALA A 39 -12.35 3.46 -2.84
N PRO A 40 -12.72 2.80 -1.73
CA PRO A 40 -11.79 2.62 -0.62
C PRO A 40 -10.47 2.12 -1.18
N ALA A 41 -9.37 2.81 -0.89
CA ALA A 41 -8.10 2.59 -1.57
C ALA A 41 -7.56 1.15 -1.37
N LEU A 42 -8.09 0.43 -0.37
CA LEU A 42 -7.78 -0.96 -0.06
C LEU A 42 -8.98 -1.93 -0.23
N ALA A 43 -10.04 -1.58 -0.97
CA ALA A 43 -11.30 -2.33 -1.03
C ALA A 43 -11.17 -3.85 -1.33
N ASP A 44 -10.18 -4.25 -2.13
CA ASP A 44 -9.97 -5.65 -2.51
C ASP A 44 -8.81 -6.32 -1.76
N TRP A 45 -8.18 -5.61 -0.83
CA TRP A 45 -6.99 -6.10 -0.14
C TRP A 45 -7.35 -6.99 1.04
N ARG A 46 -6.75 -8.17 1.10
CA ARG A 46 -6.86 -9.13 2.21
C ARG A 46 -5.55 -9.15 2.98
N ILE A 47 -5.55 -8.62 4.19
CA ILE A 47 -4.35 -8.44 5.01
C ILE A 47 -4.45 -9.35 6.23
N GLY A 48 -3.53 -10.30 6.35
CA GLY A 48 -3.52 -11.22 7.49
C GLY A 48 -2.76 -10.65 8.69
N PHE A 49 -3.20 -10.97 9.90
CA PHE A 49 -2.46 -10.69 11.13
C PHE A 49 -2.48 -11.91 12.07
N ALA A 50 -1.45 -12.05 12.90
CA ALA A 50 -1.34 -13.19 13.80
C ALA A 50 -2.22 -13.04 15.03
N ASP A 51 -3.31 -13.80 15.13
CA ASP A 51 -4.23 -13.84 16.29
C ASP A 51 -4.00 -15.07 17.19
N GLY A 52 -3.06 -15.93 16.79
CA GLY A 52 -2.64 -17.09 17.55
C GLY A 52 -1.21 -17.47 17.19
N TYR A 53 -0.42 -17.84 18.19
CA TYR A 53 0.89 -18.43 17.95
C TYR A 53 0.83 -19.95 18.07
N LEU A 54 1.48 -20.65 17.15
CA LEU A 54 1.66 -22.09 17.20
C LEU A 54 3.12 -22.41 17.52
N ARG A 55 3.35 -22.85 18.75
CA ARG A 55 4.65 -23.31 19.24
C ARG A 55 4.55 -24.80 19.56
N ASN A 56 5.32 -25.64 18.86
CA ASN A 56 5.35 -27.09 19.10
C ASN A 56 3.94 -27.74 19.10
N GLY A 57 3.03 -27.24 18.27
CA GLY A 57 1.64 -27.71 18.17
C GLY A 57 0.69 -27.18 19.25
N VAL A 58 1.19 -26.39 20.20
CA VAL A 58 0.39 -25.71 21.21
C VAL A 58 0.02 -24.31 20.73
N ARG A 59 -1.26 -23.96 20.87
CA ARG A 59 -1.77 -22.63 20.54
C ARG A 59 -1.63 -21.70 21.74
N GLU A 60 -0.98 -20.57 21.53
CA GLU A 60 -0.85 -19.48 22.50
C GLU A 60 -1.67 -18.28 22.02
N THR A 61 -2.32 -17.58 22.96
CA THR A 61 -3.06 -16.35 22.67
C THR A 61 -2.10 -15.20 22.43
N VAL A 62 -2.45 -14.31 21.49
CA VAL A 62 -1.65 -13.13 21.18
C VAL A 62 -2.25 -11.91 21.87
N GLU A 63 -1.42 -11.17 22.60
CA GLU A 63 -1.76 -9.82 23.05
C GLU A 63 -1.12 -8.80 22.11
N HIS A 64 -1.96 -7.95 21.52
CA HIS A 64 -1.54 -6.87 20.63
C HIS A 64 -1.51 -5.53 21.36
N SER A 65 -0.58 -4.66 20.99
CA SER A 65 -0.59 -3.29 21.48
C SER A 65 -1.84 -2.54 21.01
N SER A 66 -2.31 -1.57 21.80
CA SER A 66 -3.42 -0.69 21.40
C SER A 66 -3.15 0.04 20.08
N GLY A 67 -1.91 0.48 19.87
CA GLY A 67 -1.48 1.12 18.62
C GLY A 67 -1.59 0.19 17.41
N PHE A 68 -1.28 -1.10 17.57
CA PHE A 68 -1.47 -2.08 16.49
C PHE A 68 -2.96 -2.31 16.20
N LEU A 69 -3.79 -2.44 17.23
CA LEU A 69 -5.24 -2.60 17.03
C LEU A 69 -5.84 -1.38 16.30
N GLN A 70 -5.42 -0.17 16.67
CA GLN A 70 -5.84 1.05 15.97
C GLN A 70 -5.35 1.06 14.52
N ALA A 71 -4.13 0.60 14.24
CA ALA A 71 -3.64 0.45 12.89
C ALA A 71 -4.46 -0.53 12.05
N LEU A 72 -4.94 -1.64 12.64
CA LEU A 72 -5.87 -2.56 11.97
C LEU A 72 -7.21 -1.88 11.67
N GLU A 73 -7.73 -1.04 12.57
CA GLU A 73 -8.95 -0.26 12.31
C GLU A 73 -8.76 0.74 11.17
N VAL A 74 -7.60 1.37 11.05
CA VAL A 74 -7.30 2.24 9.89
C VAL A 74 -7.28 1.45 8.58
N LEU A 75 -6.71 0.24 8.58
CA LEU A 75 -6.75 -0.64 7.40
C LEU A 75 -8.19 -1.01 7.01
N LYS A 76 -9.03 -1.37 7.99
CA LYS A 76 -10.46 -1.66 7.76
C LYS A 76 -11.22 -0.44 7.26
N ALA A 77 -10.98 0.73 7.84
CA ALA A 77 -11.61 2.00 7.43
C ALA A 77 -11.21 2.40 6.00
N ALA A 78 -9.99 2.07 5.58
CA ALA A 78 -9.52 2.23 4.20
C ALA A 78 -10.07 1.17 3.23
N GLY A 79 -10.87 0.21 3.73
CA GLY A 79 -11.58 -0.82 2.96
C GLY A 79 -10.92 -2.18 2.93
N ALA A 80 -9.78 -2.38 3.60
CA ALA A 80 -9.11 -3.68 3.61
C ALA A 80 -9.89 -4.72 4.43
N GLN A 81 -9.91 -5.96 3.94
CA GLN A 81 -10.33 -7.10 4.73
C GLN A 81 -9.16 -7.57 5.61
N VAL A 82 -9.26 -7.33 6.92
CA VAL A 82 -8.27 -7.81 7.89
C VAL A 82 -8.64 -9.21 8.38
N VAL A 83 -7.74 -10.18 8.23
CA VAL A 83 -8.00 -11.61 8.45
C VAL A 83 -7.10 -12.16 9.58
N PRO A 84 -7.67 -12.74 10.67
CA PRO A 84 -6.86 -13.40 11.68
C PRO A 84 -6.28 -14.71 11.12
N VAL A 85 -4.98 -14.92 11.35
CA VAL A 85 -4.26 -16.14 10.97
C VAL A 85 -3.42 -16.66 12.13
N GLU A 86 -3.01 -17.92 12.04
CA GLU A 86 -2.06 -18.50 13.00
C GLU A 86 -0.62 -18.26 12.54
N ALA A 87 0.27 -17.86 13.45
CA ALA A 87 1.69 -17.71 13.16
C ALA A 87 2.52 -18.82 13.84
N GLN A 88 3.38 -19.47 13.07
CA GLN A 88 4.30 -20.50 13.53
C GLN A 88 5.46 -19.82 14.24
N LEU A 89 5.65 -20.11 15.53
CA LEU A 89 6.84 -19.65 16.22
C LEU A 89 7.89 -20.76 16.19
N PRO A 90 9.05 -20.50 15.56
CA PRO A 90 10.12 -21.47 15.57
C PRO A 90 10.63 -21.69 17.00
N ASP A 91 10.86 -22.95 17.36
CA ASP A 91 11.65 -23.35 18.51
C ASP A 91 13.14 -23.09 18.25
N ALA A 92 13.95 -22.98 19.31
CA ALA A 92 15.39 -22.72 19.23
C ALA A 92 16.16 -23.77 18.39
N ALA A 93 15.56 -24.93 18.13
CA ALA A 93 16.09 -26.00 17.29
C ALA A 93 15.55 -26.01 15.84
N TYR A 94 14.98 -24.90 15.34
CA TYR A 94 14.38 -24.84 14.00
C TYR A 94 15.42 -24.93 12.86
N PHE A 95 15.77 -26.16 12.52
CA PHE A 95 16.26 -26.55 11.21
C PHE A 95 15.20 -27.44 10.57
N THR A 96 14.11 -26.84 10.11
CA THR A 96 13.15 -27.55 9.26
C THR A 96 13.55 -27.37 7.81
N LEU A 97 13.70 -28.50 7.11
CA LEU A 97 13.82 -28.57 5.65
C LEU A 97 12.43 -28.31 5.00
N GLU A 98 11.63 -27.42 5.59
CA GLU A 98 10.32 -27.05 5.07
C GLU A 98 10.55 -26.32 3.74
N SER A 99 10.08 -26.92 2.65
CA SER A 99 10.25 -26.38 1.30
C SER A 99 9.43 -25.10 1.05
N SER A 100 8.42 -24.83 1.89
CA SER A 100 7.54 -23.67 1.78
C SER A 100 7.73 -22.72 2.96
N ASN A 101 7.96 -21.44 2.64
CA ASN A 101 8.03 -20.38 3.62
C ASN A 101 6.65 -20.14 4.27
N GLU A 102 6.62 -19.81 5.56
CA GLU A 102 5.37 -19.52 6.26
C GLU A 102 4.58 -18.38 5.61
N ILE A 103 5.26 -17.32 5.18
CA ILE A 103 4.62 -16.17 4.52
C ILE A 103 3.86 -16.65 3.28
N ASP A 104 4.49 -17.48 2.44
CA ASP A 104 3.82 -18.05 1.25
C ASP A 104 2.64 -18.94 1.66
N LYS A 105 2.81 -19.76 2.71
CA LYS A 105 1.77 -20.68 3.20
C LYS A 105 0.52 -19.92 3.65
N ARG A 106 0.66 -18.95 4.55
CA ARG A 106 -0.47 -18.15 5.06
C ARG A 106 -1.11 -17.30 3.97
N THR A 107 -0.29 -16.71 3.09
CA THR A 107 -0.76 -15.98 1.92
C THR A 107 -1.66 -16.85 1.05
N ASN A 108 -1.24 -18.08 0.73
CA ASN A 108 -2.00 -18.99 -0.11
C ASN A 108 -3.24 -19.57 0.59
N GLU A 109 -3.11 -20.01 1.85
CA GLU A 109 -4.20 -20.61 2.65
C GLU A 109 -5.38 -19.64 2.81
N HIS A 110 -5.10 -18.38 3.12
CA HIS A 110 -6.13 -17.38 3.40
C HIS A 110 -6.39 -16.40 2.23
N ARG A 111 -5.72 -16.62 1.08
CA ARG A 111 -5.75 -15.75 -0.10
C ARG A 111 -5.45 -14.29 0.26
N LEU A 112 -4.34 -14.09 0.96
CA LEU A 112 -3.92 -12.76 1.42
C LEU A 112 -3.11 -12.07 0.33
N ASP A 113 -3.14 -10.75 0.34
CA ASP A 113 -2.25 -9.90 -0.43
C ASP A 113 -0.99 -9.53 0.36
N ALA A 114 -1.11 -9.50 1.69
CA ALA A 114 -0.01 -9.23 2.61
C ALA A 114 -0.28 -9.78 4.02
N LEU A 115 0.76 -9.84 4.83
CA LEU A 115 0.69 -10.05 6.28
C LEU A 115 1.14 -8.77 7.00
N VAL A 116 0.58 -8.53 8.17
CA VAL A 116 0.97 -7.43 9.05
C VAL A 116 1.20 -7.93 10.48
N SER A 117 2.21 -7.38 11.14
CA SER A 117 2.54 -7.69 12.54
C SER A 117 2.87 -6.43 13.34
N ASP A 118 2.52 -6.49 14.62
CA ASP A 118 2.98 -5.55 15.64
C ASP A 118 4.50 -5.63 15.76
N GLY A 119 5.19 -4.52 15.97
CA GLY A 119 6.64 -4.49 16.16
C GLY A 119 7.16 -5.25 17.38
N GLN A 120 6.29 -5.61 18.35
CA GLN A 120 6.65 -6.52 19.44
C GLN A 120 6.31 -7.99 19.16
N SER A 121 5.58 -8.27 18.08
CA SER A 121 5.18 -9.63 17.72
C SER A 121 6.36 -10.40 17.12
N PRO A 122 6.62 -11.65 17.51
CA PRO A 122 7.59 -12.50 16.84
C PRO A 122 7.10 -13.10 15.51
N ALA A 123 5.84 -12.87 15.11
CA ALA A 123 5.24 -13.49 13.93
C ALA A 123 5.89 -13.06 12.62
N PHE A 124 6.08 -14.02 11.70
CA PHE A 124 6.55 -13.83 10.31
C PHE A 124 7.97 -13.25 10.11
N HIS A 125 8.52 -12.52 11.09
CA HIS A 125 9.85 -11.90 11.05
C HIS A 125 10.95 -12.85 10.60
N LEU A 126 10.99 -14.04 11.21
CA LEU A 126 12.02 -15.06 10.93
C LEU A 126 11.85 -15.72 9.56
N PHE A 127 10.68 -15.55 8.94
CA PHE A 127 10.35 -16.07 7.62
C PHE A 127 10.56 -15.02 6.52
N CYS A 128 10.75 -13.74 6.87
CA CYS A 128 11.14 -12.68 5.94
C CYS A 128 12.65 -12.77 5.56
N LYS A 129 13.03 -13.88 4.91
CA LYS A 129 14.39 -14.15 4.42
C LYS A 129 14.59 -13.60 3.00
N THR A 130 15.79 -13.73 2.45
CA THR A 130 16.12 -13.32 1.07
C THR A 130 15.06 -13.79 0.07
N GLY A 131 14.48 -12.84 -0.68
CA GLY A 131 13.42 -13.09 -1.66
C GLY A 131 12.02 -12.69 -1.20
N TYR A 132 11.80 -12.47 0.10
CA TYR A 132 10.52 -12.02 0.65
C TYR A 132 10.58 -10.52 0.97
N PRO A 133 9.66 -9.69 0.45
CA PRO A 133 9.61 -8.28 0.81
C PRO A 133 9.04 -8.10 2.22
N GLY A 134 9.72 -7.28 3.02
CA GLY A 134 9.27 -6.83 4.33
C GLY A 134 9.51 -5.33 4.47
N VAL A 135 8.54 -4.59 5.01
CA VAL A 135 8.62 -3.14 5.20
C VAL A 135 8.23 -2.81 6.63
N CYS A 136 9.12 -2.12 7.34
CA CYS A 136 8.87 -1.57 8.66
C CYS A 136 8.37 -0.14 8.55
N GLN A 137 7.31 0.17 9.27
CA GLN A 137 6.72 1.49 9.34
C GLN A 137 6.60 1.92 10.79
N ILE A 138 6.98 3.17 11.06
CA ILE A 138 6.94 3.75 12.40
C ILE A 138 6.08 5.00 12.33
N PHE A 139 5.07 5.07 13.19
CA PHE A 139 4.17 6.20 13.30
C PHE A 139 4.10 6.68 14.73
N SER A 140 3.75 7.95 14.90
CA SER A 140 3.39 8.48 16.21
C SER A 140 1.89 8.36 16.38
N ASP A 141 1.45 7.74 17.47
CA ASP A 141 0.07 7.88 17.92
C ASP A 141 -0.17 9.34 18.32
N GLY A 142 -1.06 10.02 17.61
CA GLY A 142 -1.31 11.46 17.79
C GLY A 142 -1.89 11.84 19.16
N LEU A 143 -2.43 10.88 19.93
CA LEU A 143 -3.04 11.13 21.24
C LEU A 143 -2.07 10.90 22.40
N GLN A 144 -1.13 9.94 22.26
CA GLN A 144 -0.20 9.59 23.35
C GLN A 144 1.28 9.84 23.04
N GLY A 145 1.63 10.21 21.80
CA GLY A 145 3.02 10.34 21.36
C GLY A 145 3.79 9.00 21.37
N THR A 146 3.10 7.89 21.56
CA THR A 146 3.67 6.55 21.57
C THR A 146 4.04 6.15 20.14
N ARG A 147 5.26 5.63 19.97
CA ARG A 147 5.69 5.09 18.68
C ARG A 147 5.03 3.74 18.43
N VAL A 148 4.21 3.67 17.40
CA VAL A 148 3.64 2.42 16.89
C VAL A 148 4.55 1.91 15.78
N VAL A 149 4.98 0.66 15.90
CA VAL A 149 5.81 -0.02 14.89
C VAL A 149 4.96 -1.10 14.24
N LEU A 150 4.88 -1.06 12.92
CA LEU A 150 4.19 -2.06 12.10
C LEU A 150 5.16 -2.67 11.10
N TRP A 151 5.06 -3.98 10.93
CA TRP A 151 5.75 -4.70 9.88
C TRP A 151 4.74 -5.25 8.88
N PHE A 152 4.98 -4.96 7.61
CA PHE A 152 4.25 -5.54 6.49
C PHE A 152 5.12 -6.55 5.78
N TYR A 153 4.58 -7.72 5.46
CA TYR A 153 5.26 -8.78 4.74
C TYR A 153 4.47 -9.17 3.50
N GLY A 154 5.19 -9.48 2.43
CA GLY A 154 4.62 -10.04 1.21
C GLY A 154 5.22 -11.40 0.89
N ALA A 155 4.45 -12.22 0.17
CA ALA A 155 4.99 -13.39 -0.51
C ALA A 155 6.09 -12.99 -1.51
N ARG A 156 6.85 -13.97 -2.01
CA ARG A 156 8.01 -13.70 -2.89
C ARG A 156 7.70 -12.85 -4.13
N TRP A 157 6.46 -12.90 -4.63
CA TRP A 157 5.98 -12.18 -5.80
C TRP A 157 5.33 -10.83 -5.49
N ALA A 158 5.15 -10.49 -4.22
CA ALA A 158 4.32 -9.37 -3.77
C ALA A 158 5.12 -8.06 -3.57
N ARG A 159 6.30 -7.90 -4.19
CA ARG A 159 7.15 -6.72 -3.94
C ARG A 159 6.49 -5.40 -4.32
N ASP A 160 5.92 -5.33 -5.53
CA ASP A 160 5.30 -4.11 -6.04
C ASP A 160 3.98 -3.83 -5.33
N SER A 161 3.16 -4.88 -5.10
CA SER A 161 1.93 -4.75 -4.33
C SER A 161 2.19 -4.30 -2.90
N LEU A 162 3.15 -4.89 -2.19
CA LEU A 162 3.50 -4.48 -0.82
C LEU A 162 3.90 -3.00 -0.74
N SER A 163 4.61 -2.50 -1.76
CA SER A 163 5.00 -1.08 -1.82
C SER A 163 3.78 -0.16 -2.01
N VAL A 164 2.79 -0.58 -2.79
CA VAL A 164 1.52 0.14 -2.95
C VAL A 164 0.73 0.13 -1.64
N LEU A 165 0.60 -1.02 -1.00
CA LEU A 165 -0.09 -1.17 0.29
C LEU A 165 0.45 -0.19 1.32
N VAL A 166 1.78 -0.17 1.50
CA VAL A 166 2.42 0.68 2.49
C VAL A 166 2.16 2.15 2.21
N ARG A 167 2.21 2.59 0.94
CA ARG A 167 1.91 3.98 0.57
C ARG A 167 0.46 4.35 0.84
N VAL A 168 -0.47 3.50 0.43
CA VAL A 168 -1.91 3.72 0.66
C VAL A 168 -2.21 3.77 2.16
N TYR A 169 -1.61 2.87 2.93
CA TYR A 169 -1.75 2.88 4.39
C TYR A 169 -1.19 4.16 5.03
N GLN A 170 -0.04 4.65 4.58
CA GLN A 170 0.51 5.94 5.03
C GLN A 170 -0.46 7.10 4.76
N GLN A 171 -1.07 7.14 3.58
CA GLN A 171 -2.06 8.16 3.22
C GLN A 171 -3.31 8.06 4.10
N ALA A 172 -3.79 6.84 4.36
CA ALA A 172 -4.93 6.60 5.26
C ALA A 172 -4.62 7.06 6.70
N MET A 173 -3.41 6.80 7.19
CA MET A 173 -2.96 7.27 8.52
C MET A 173 -2.91 8.79 8.61
N GLN A 174 -2.43 9.47 7.56
CA GLN A 174 -2.42 10.94 7.50
C GLN A 174 -3.85 11.52 7.51
N ALA A 175 -4.73 10.97 6.67
CA ALA A 175 -6.14 11.38 6.64
C ALA A 175 -6.87 11.12 7.97
N HIS A 176 -6.52 10.04 8.67
CA HIS A 176 -7.06 9.73 9.99
C HIS A 176 -6.53 10.68 11.08
N ALA A 177 -5.28 11.14 10.98
CA ALA A 177 -4.72 12.13 11.90
C ALA A 177 -5.32 13.53 11.72
N ASP A 178 -5.68 13.89 10.48
CA ASP A 178 -6.29 15.19 10.14
C ASP A 178 -7.80 15.27 10.46
N MET A 179 -8.45 14.17 10.85
CA MET A 179 -9.86 14.23 11.28
C MET A 179 -9.98 14.88 12.67
N PRO A 180 -10.65 16.04 12.80
CA PRO A 180 -10.85 16.68 14.09
C PRO A 180 -11.76 15.81 14.96
N VAL A 181 -11.27 15.48 16.16
CA VAL A 181 -12.09 14.90 17.24
C VAL A 181 -13.22 15.89 17.52
N ARG A 182 -14.44 15.54 17.11
CA ARG A 182 -15.66 16.31 17.40
C ARG A 182 -16.22 15.96 18.76
#